data_AF-A0AAP0NJP7-F1
#
_entry.id   AF-A0AAP0NJP7-F1
#
_cell.length_a   1.000
_cell.length_b   1.000
_cell.length_c   1.000
_cell.angle_alpha   90.00
_cell.angle_beta   90.00
_cell.angle_gamma   90.00
#
_symmetry.space_group_name_H-M   'P 1'
#
loop_
_entity.id
_entity.type
_entity.pdbx_description
1 polymer ?
#
loop_
_entity_poly.entity_id
_entity_poly.type
_entity_poly.pdbx_seq_one_letter_code
_entity_poly.pdbx_strand_id
1 'polypeptide(L)'
;MKNQVRIIDDDIPLAQFAVAFNGASWTDPDSIALMVMQSMLGSWNKSAGGGKHMGSELAQRVGINEIAESMMAFNTNYKDTGLFGVYAVAKPDCLDDLAYAIMYEISKLSYRVSEADVTRARNQLKSSLLLHIDGTSPIAEDIGRQLLTYGRRIPFAELFARIDAVDASTVKRVANRFIFDQDLAIAAMGPIQSLPDYNWFRRRTYWLRY
;
A
#
# COMPACT_ATOMS: atom_id res chain seq x y z
N MET A 1 20.21 -8.93 10.73
CA MET A 1 19.92 -7.59 10.17
C MET A 1 18.85 -6.96 11.04
N LYS A 2 18.93 -5.67 11.40
CA LYS A 2 17.87 -5.02 12.17
C LYS A 2 16.73 -4.68 11.20
N ASN A 3 15.62 -5.40 11.26
CA ASN A 3 14.42 -5.16 10.42
C ASN A 3 13.57 -3.96 10.90
N GLN A 4 14.09 -3.15 11.85
CA GLN A 4 13.47 -1.90 12.25
C GLN A 4 14.51 -0.81 12.54
N VAL A 5 14.15 0.42 12.24
CA VAL A 5 14.87 1.65 12.62
C VAL A 5 13.88 2.62 13.27
N ARG A 6 14.24 3.15 14.43
CA ARG A 6 13.45 4.09 15.22
C ARG A 6 14.31 5.27 15.61
N ILE A 7 13.93 6.46 15.17
CA ILE A 7 14.57 7.72 15.52
C ILE A 7 13.60 8.47 16.44
N ILE A 8 13.79 8.32 17.74
CA ILE A 8 12.91 8.97 18.73
C ILE A 8 13.34 10.43 18.84
N ASP A 9 12.42 11.34 18.55
CA ASP A 9 12.63 12.78 18.62
C ASP A 9 11.33 13.45 19.07
N ASP A 10 11.31 13.90 20.33
CA ASP A 10 10.15 14.49 20.99
C ASP A 10 9.96 15.97 20.67
N ASP A 11 10.94 16.60 20.03
CA ASP A 11 10.85 18.00 19.60
C ASP A 11 10.00 18.12 18.32
N ILE A 12 9.74 17.01 17.63
CA ILE A 12 8.91 16.94 16.43
C ILE A 12 7.42 16.77 16.84
N PRO A 13 6.49 17.56 16.27
CA PRO A 13 5.08 17.52 16.68
C PRO A 13 4.30 16.28 16.21
N LEU A 14 4.77 15.60 15.16
CA LEU A 14 4.09 14.47 14.52
C LEU A 14 5.03 13.29 14.35
N ALA A 15 4.51 12.10 14.60
CA ALA A 15 5.20 10.85 14.33
C ALA A 15 4.94 10.41 12.89
N GLN A 16 5.99 9.88 12.25
CA GLN A 16 5.95 9.39 10.88
C GLN A 16 6.52 7.98 10.86
N PHE A 17 5.85 7.05 10.21
CA PHE A 17 6.38 5.71 10.03
C PHE A 17 5.97 5.08 8.71
N ALA A 18 6.83 4.21 8.19
CA ALA A 18 6.57 3.31 7.09
C ALA A 18 6.68 1.87 7.57
N VAL A 19 5.72 1.05 7.18
CA VAL A 19 5.81 -0.41 7.27
C VAL A 19 5.79 -0.99 5.86
N ALA A 20 6.76 -1.84 5.53
CA ALA A 20 6.91 -2.41 4.20
C ALA A 20 7.19 -3.91 4.24
N PHE A 21 6.62 -4.63 3.28
CA PHE A 21 6.96 -5.99 2.90
C PHE A 21 7.84 -5.97 1.66
N ASN A 22 8.47 -7.11 1.35
CA ASN A 22 9.05 -7.31 0.04
C ASN A 22 7.94 -7.22 -1.02
N GLY A 23 8.10 -6.32 -1.97
CA GLY A 23 7.26 -6.19 -3.15
C GLY A 23 7.75 -7.10 -4.27
N ALA A 24 7.24 -6.84 -5.48
CA ALA A 24 7.61 -7.60 -6.65
C ALA A 24 8.60 -6.83 -7.55
N SER A 25 9.35 -7.57 -8.36
CA SER A 25 10.13 -6.97 -9.44
C SER A 25 9.24 -6.39 -10.53
N TRP A 26 9.78 -5.51 -11.37
CA TRP A 26 9.06 -4.98 -12.54
C TRP A 26 8.46 -6.08 -13.42
N THR A 27 9.21 -7.16 -13.66
CA THR A 27 8.82 -8.24 -14.58
C THR A 27 8.00 -9.36 -13.91
N ASP A 28 7.78 -9.30 -12.60
CA ASP A 28 6.96 -10.31 -11.91
C ASP A 28 5.49 -10.20 -12.39
N PRO A 29 4.84 -11.32 -12.77
CA PRO A 29 3.44 -11.30 -13.19
C PRO A 29 2.49 -10.79 -12.09
N ASP A 30 2.87 -10.91 -10.82
CA ASP A 30 2.06 -10.47 -9.69
C ASP A 30 2.20 -8.96 -9.41
N SER A 31 3.08 -8.24 -10.12
CA SER A 31 3.27 -6.79 -9.96
C SER A 31 1.99 -5.98 -10.20
N ILE A 32 1.16 -6.39 -11.18
CA ILE A 32 -0.14 -5.75 -11.47
C ILE A 32 -1.14 -6.00 -10.33
N ALA A 33 -1.14 -7.20 -9.75
CA ALA A 33 -1.98 -7.50 -8.60
C ALA A 33 -1.57 -6.67 -7.37
N LEU A 34 -0.27 -6.43 -7.16
CA LEU A 34 0.21 -5.50 -6.13
C LEU A 34 -0.22 -4.04 -6.39
N MET A 35 -0.28 -3.59 -7.65
CA MET A 35 -0.85 -2.27 -7.98
C MET A 35 -2.34 -2.18 -7.65
N VAL A 36 -3.11 -3.25 -7.93
CA VAL A 36 -4.53 -3.31 -7.54
C VAL A 36 -4.67 -3.30 -6.02
N MET A 37 -3.86 -4.09 -5.30
CA MET A 37 -3.84 -4.10 -3.83
C MET A 37 -3.48 -2.74 -3.24
N GLN A 38 -2.52 -2.02 -3.83
CA GLN A 38 -2.19 -0.65 -3.44
C GLN A 38 -3.42 0.27 -3.62
N SER A 39 -4.11 0.18 -4.76
CA SER A 39 -5.33 0.96 -4.99
C SER A 39 -6.47 0.57 -4.04
N MET A 40 -6.54 -0.68 -3.57
CA MET A 40 -7.52 -1.11 -2.57
C MET A 40 -7.25 -0.51 -1.18
N LEU A 41 -5.98 -0.42 -0.77
CA LEU A 41 -5.58 0.21 0.49
C LEU A 41 -5.73 1.73 0.43
N GLY A 42 -5.39 2.32 -0.72
CA GLY A 42 -5.60 3.71 -1.05
C GLY A 42 -4.67 4.67 -0.32
N SER A 43 -5.06 5.94 -0.34
CA SER A 43 -4.45 7.01 0.46
C SER A 43 -5.55 7.85 1.09
N TRP A 44 -5.22 8.49 2.20
CA TRP A 44 -6.11 9.37 2.94
C TRP A 44 -5.33 10.56 3.47
N ASN A 45 -5.96 11.73 3.46
CA ASN A 45 -5.41 12.95 4.01
C ASN A 45 -6.54 13.69 4.74
N LYS A 46 -6.24 14.34 5.86
CA LYS A 46 -7.17 15.14 6.64
C LYS A 46 -7.86 16.25 5.83
N SER A 47 -7.19 16.78 4.81
CA SER A 47 -7.76 17.78 3.89
C SER A 47 -8.52 17.17 2.70
N ALA A 48 -8.62 15.84 2.60
CA ALA A 48 -9.31 15.20 1.49
C ALA A 48 -10.82 15.42 1.57
N GLY A 49 -11.43 15.94 0.49
CA GLY A 49 -12.88 16.18 0.43
C GLY A 49 -13.75 14.92 0.60
N GLY A 50 -13.18 13.73 0.41
CA GLY A 50 -13.86 12.46 0.66
C GLY A 50 -14.01 12.11 2.15
N GLY A 51 -13.23 12.74 3.04
CA GLY A 51 -13.32 12.60 4.49
C GLY A 51 -13.47 11.15 4.97
N LYS A 52 -14.63 10.85 5.56
CA LYS A 52 -14.98 9.55 6.17
C LYS A 52 -15.57 8.54 5.18
N HIS A 53 -15.84 8.96 3.95
CA HIS A 53 -16.55 8.16 2.93
C HIS A 53 -15.65 7.79 1.75
N MET A 54 -14.32 7.77 1.97
CA MET A 54 -13.40 7.26 0.96
C MET A 54 -13.64 5.76 0.72
N GLY A 55 -13.55 5.30 -0.53
CA GLY A 55 -13.96 3.93 -0.89
C GLY A 55 -13.12 2.82 -0.22
N SER A 56 -11.86 3.06 0.11
CA SER A 56 -10.98 2.07 0.75
C SER A 56 -11.24 1.95 2.25
N GLU A 57 -11.41 0.73 2.73
CA GLU A 57 -11.67 0.40 4.15
C GLU A 57 -10.64 0.99 5.10
N LEU A 58 -9.35 0.96 4.73
CA LEU A 58 -8.29 1.56 5.55
C LEU A 58 -8.46 3.08 5.67
N ALA A 59 -8.76 3.77 4.58
CA ALA A 59 -9.05 5.21 4.60
C ALA A 59 -10.31 5.54 5.43
N GLN A 60 -11.34 4.70 5.37
CA GLN A 60 -12.53 4.87 6.21
C GLN A 60 -12.19 4.73 7.69
N ARG A 61 -11.46 3.68 8.10
CA ARG A 61 -11.04 3.50 9.50
C ARG A 61 -10.23 4.69 10.01
N VAL A 62 -9.28 5.15 9.20
CA VAL A 62 -8.42 6.29 9.53
C VAL A 62 -9.25 7.58 9.65
N GLY A 63 -10.09 7.87 8.67
CA GLY A 63 -10.88 9.10 8.64
C GLY A 63 -12.03 9.14 9.65
N ILE A 64 -12.70 8.01 9.91
CA ILE A 64 -13.82 7.94 10.87
C ILE A 64 -13.34 8.17 12.29
N ASN A 65 -12.23 7.53 12.66
CA ASN A 65 -11.66 7.58 14.00
C ASN A 65 -10.68 8.73 14.20
N GLU A 66 -10.31 9.46 13.14
CA GLU A 66 -9.40 10.61 13.18
C GLU A 66 -8.01 10.29 13.74
N ILE A 67 -7.50 9.08 13.40
CA ILE A 67 -6.27 8.49 13.96
C ILE A 67 -4.99 8.77 13.14
N ALA A 68 -5.07 9.58 12.08
CA ALA A 68 -3.90 10.03 11.33
C ALA A 68 -4.09 11.45 10.78
N GLU A 69 -2.98 12.10 10.42
CA GLU A 69 -2.97 13.32 9.61
C GLU A 69 -2.95 12.96 8.11
N SER A 70 -2.19 11.94 7.73
CA SER A 70 -2.21 11.37 6.38
C SER A 70 -1.73 9.92 6.37
N MET A 71 -2.14 9.16 5.35
CA MET A 71 -1.71 7.79 5.12
C MET A 71 -1.70 7.49 3.62
N MET A 72 -0.72 6.73 3.16
CA MET A 72 -0.52 6.41 1.75
C MET A 72 0.03 4.98 1.60
N ALA A 73 -0.70 4.13 0.90
CA ALA A 73 -0.16 2.87 0.43
C ALA A 73 0.79 3.10 -0.76
N PHE A 74 1.96 2.46 -0.71
CA PHE A 74 2.98 2.54 -1.75
C PHE A 74 3.35 1.16 -2.29
N ASN A 75 3.68 1.14 -3.57
CA ASN A 75 4.22 -0.02 -4.28
C ASN A 75 5.39 0.46 -5.14
N THR A 76 6.61 0.04 -4.81
CA THR A 76 7.83 0.40 -5.53
C THR A 76 8.45 -0.86 -6.10
N ASN A 77 8.65 -0.89 -7.41
CA ASN A 77 9.27 -2.03 -8.08
C ASN A 77 10.71 -1.68 -8.48
N TYR A 78 11.63 -2.59 -8.23
CA TYR A 78 12.99 -2.59 -8.76
C TYR A 78 13.17 -3.76 -9.73
N LYS A 79 14.38 -3.93 -10.28
CA LYS A 79 14.66 -4.96 -11.28
C LYS A 79 14.49 -6.38 -10.74
N ASP A 80 14.89 -6.61 -9.50
CA ASP A 80 14.98 -7.92 -8.85
C ASP A 80 14.14 -8.02 -7.56
N THR A 81 13.71 -6.89 -7.00
CA THR A 81 12.91 -6.81 -5.77
C THR A 81 11.91 -5.66 -5.84
N GLY A 82 11.14 -5.45 -4.78
CA GLY A 82 10.27 -4.30 -4.62
C GLY A 82 9.96 -4.02 -3.16
N LEU A 83 9.14 -2.99 -2.92
CA LEU A 83 8.59 -2.64 -1.62
C LEU A 83 7.09 -2.45 -1.75
N PHE A 84 6.33 -3.08 -0.87
CA PHE A 84 4.89 -2.88 -0.77
C PHE A 84 4.53 -2.55 0.68
N GLY A 85 3.88 -1.42 0.92
CA GLY A 85 3.69 -0.97 2.29
C GLY A 85 2.75 0.20 2.44
N VAL A 86 2.67 0.69 3.67
CA VAL A 86 1.89 1.87 4.04
C VAL A 86 2.79 2.84 4.80
N TYR A 87 2.77 4.07 4.34
CA TYR A 87 3.37 5.22 4.99
C TYR A 87 2.27 5.99 5.71
N ALA A 88 2.50 6.37 6.97
CA ALA A 88 1.52 7.12 7.74
C ALA A 88 2.16 8.18 8.62
N VAL A 89 1.41 9.26 8.82
CA VAL A 89 1.77 10.41 9.64
C VAL A 89 0.63 10.67 10.61
N ALA A 90 0.92 10.73 11.91
CA ALA A 90 -0.10 10.90 12.92
C ALA A 90 0.44 11.60 14.17
N LYS A 91 -0.49 11.97 15.05
CA LYS A 91 -0.14 12.40 16.40
C LYS A 91 0.35 11.20 17.23
N PRO A 92 1.24 11.44 18.19
CA PRO A 92 1.83 10.38 19.01
C PRO A 92 0.82 9.55 19.81
N ASP A 93 -0.31 10.15 20.20
CA ASP A 93 -1.37 9.49 20.97
C ASP A 93 -2.23 8.51 20.16
N CYS A 94 -2.10 8.46 18.83
CA CYS A 94 -2.91 7.60 17.96
C CYS A 94 -2.11 6.46 17.27
N LEU A 95 -0.81 6.30 17.57
CA LEU A 95 0.07 5.42 16.79
C LEU A 95 -0.26 3.93 16.92
N ASP A 96 -0.73 3.49 18.08
CA ASP A 96 -1.13 2.10 18.32
C ASP A 96 -2.41 1.73 17.55
N ASP A 97 -3.43 2.59 17.60
CA ASP A 97 -4.68 2.43 16.86
C ASP A 97 -4.46 2.52 15.34
N LEU A 98 -3.61 3.45 14.89
CA LEU A 98 -3.24 3.58 13.49
C LEU A 98 -2.47 2.36 12.98
N ALA A 99 -1.46 1.91 13.73
CA ALA A 99 -0.74 0.69 13.40
C ALA A 99 -1.70 -0.52 13.34
N TYR A 100 -2.70 -0.56 14.21
CA TYR A 100 -3.70 -1.63 14.22
C TYR A 100 -4.57 -1.60 12.98
N ALA A 101 -5.10 -0.43 12.61
CA ALA A 101 -5.90 -0.26 11.40
C ALA A 101 -5.13 -0.68 10.15
N ILE A 102 -3.87 -0.25 10.03
CA ILE A 102 -2.98 -0.58 8.91
C ILE A 102 -2.77 -2.10 8.82
N MET A 103 -2.31 -2.73 9.89
CA MET A 103 -2.01 -4.17 9.88
C MET A 103 -3.25 -5.04 9.73
N TYR A 104 -4.39 -4.58 10.27
CA TYR A 104 -5.66 -5.27 10.13
C TYR A 104 -6.11 -5.31 8.66
N GLU A 105 -6.14 -4.16 7.98
CA GLU A 105 -6.60 -4.09 6.59
C GLU A 105 -5.60 -4.68 5.59
N ILE A 106 -4.29 -4.56 5.83
CA ILE A 106 -3.27 -5.24 5.03
C ILE A 106 -3.44 -6.76 5.11
N SER A 107 -3.55 -7.31 6.31
CA SER A 107 -3.63 -8.77 6.49
C SER A 107 -4.99 -9.32 6.07
N LYS A 108 -6.06 -8.53 6.16
CA LYS A 108 -7.40 -8.88 5.65
C LYS A 108 -7.36 -9.28 4.18
N LEU A 109 -6.47 -8.67 3.37
CA LEU A 109 -6.29 -9.03 1.96
C LEU A 109 -5.90 -10.51 1.75
N SER A 110 -5.20 -11.13 2.71
CA SER A 110 -4.84 -12.56 2.66
C SER A 110 -5.99 -13.51 3.04
N TYR A 111 -7.04 -13.00 3.70
CA TYR A 111 -8.15 -13.82 4.21
C TYR A 111 -9.45 -13.61 3.45
N ARG A 112 -9.92 -12.35 3.41
CA ARG A 112 -11.24 -11.97 2.90
C ARG A 112 -11.12 -10.72 2.02
N VAL A 113 -11.42 -10.88 0.74
CA VAL A 113 -11.41 -9.81 -0.26
C VAL A 113 -12.77 -9.78 -0.91
N SER A 114 -13.38 -8.59 -0.97
CA SER A 114 -14.66 -8.38 -1.64
C SER A 114 -14.44 -8.11 -3.13
N GLU A 115 -15.19 -8.78 -4.00
CA GLU A 115 -15.19 -8.51 -5.45
C GLU A 115 -15.58 -7.06 -5.78
N ALA A 116 -16.43 -6.44 -4.96
CA ALA A 116 -16.81 -5.04 -5.11
C ALA A 116 -15.60 -4.11 -4.86
N ASP A 117 -14.76 -4.43 -3.87
CA ASP A 117 -13.55 -3.66 -3.59
C ASP A 117 -12.50 -3.82 -4.68
N VAL A 118 -12.33 -5.04 -5.21
CA VAL A 118 -11.43 -5.32 -6.33
C VAL A 118 -11.87 -4.58 -7.59
N THR A 119 -13.17 -4.61 -7.89
CA THR A 119 -13.72 -3.90 -9.06
C THR A 119 -13.54 -2.39 -8.95
N ARG A 120 -13.78 -1.82 -7.76
CA ARG A 120 -13.50 -0.39 -7.51
C ARG A 120 -12.02 -0.08 -7.72
N ALA A 121 -11.12 -0.89 -7.16
CA ALA A 121 -9.68 -0.66 -7.24
C ALA A 121 -9.15 -0.78 -8.67
N ARG A 122 -9.63 -1.76 -9.46
CA ARG A 122 -9.30 -1.87 -10.90
C ARG A 122 -9.70 -0.61 -11.67
N ASN A 123 -10.91 -0.12 -11.45
CA ASN A 123 -11.39 1.09 -12.10
C ASN A 123 -10.56 2.32 -11.70
N GLN A 124 -10.25 2.47 -10.41
CA GLN A 124 -9.39 3.55 -9.91
C GLN A 124 -7.98 3.50 -10.50
N LEU A 125 -7.37 2.31 -10.57
CA LEU A 125 -6.04 2.12 -11.13
C LEU A 125 -6.00 2.50 -12.62
N LYS A 126 -6.97 2.03 -13.42
CA LYS A 126 -7.06 2.39 -14.84
C LYS A 126 -7.22 3.89 -15.06
N SER A 127 -8.12 4.52 -14.30
CA SER A 127 -8.32 5.98 -14.36
C SER A 127 -7.06 6.73 -13.97
N SER A 128 -6.39 6.31 -12.89
CA SER A 128 -5.15 6.93 -12.42
C SER A 128 -4.04 6.84 -13.46
N LEU A 129 -3.86 5.68 -14.11
CA LEU A 129 -2.84 5.47 -15.14
C LEU A 129 -3.09 6.36 -16.37
N LEU A 130 -4.34 6.48 -16.83
CA LEU A 130 -4.65 7.32 -17.99
C LEU A 130 -4.50 8.81 -17.68
N LEU A 131 -4.96 9.25 -16.51
CA LEU A 131 -4.83 10.65 -16.09
C LEU A 131 -3.37 11.05 -15.84
N HIS A 132 -2.52 10.09 -15.48
CA HIS A 132 -1.08 10.36 -15.30
C HIS A 132 -0.35 10.56 -16.63
N ILE A 133 -0.84 9.99 -17.74
CA ILE A 133 -0.19 10.04 -19.05
C ILE A 133 -0.82 11.15 -19.91
N ASP A 134 -1.13 12.29 -19.30
CA ASP A 134 -1.64 13.48 -20.00
C ASP A 134 -0.52 14.52 -20.17
N GLY A 135 -0.17 14.82 -21.42
CA GLY A 135 0.90 15.75 -21.80
C GLY A 135 2.17 15.10 -22.35
N THR A 136 3.02 15.92 -22.96
CA THR A 136 4.22 15.45 -23.69
C THR A 136 5.30 14.89 -22.75
N SER A 137 5.56 15.55 -21.61
CA SER A 137 6.57 15.10 -20.66
C SER A 137 6.20 13.78 -19.97
N PRO A 138 4.97 13.57 -19.46
CA PRO A 138 4.56 12.27 -18.90
C PRO A 138 4.58 11.15 -19.94
N ILE A 139 4.21 11.43 -21.20
CA ILE A 139 4.31 10.44 -22.28
C ILE A 139 5.78 10.05 -22.54
N ALA A 140 6.70 11.02 -22.57
CA ALA A 140 8.12 10.76 -22.77
C ALA A 140 8.72 9.94 -21.62
N GLU A 141 8.35 10.25 -20.37
CA GLU A 141 8.72 9.47 -19.18
C GLU A 141 8.19 8.04 -19.30
N ASP A 142 6.91 7.86 -19.64
CA ASP A 142 6.27 6.55 -19.76
C ASP A 142 6.96 5.67 -20.81
N ILE A 143 7.30 6.24 -21.97
CA ILE A 143 8.04 5.54 -23.03
C ILE A 143 9.42 5.11 -22.51
N GLY A 144 10.18 6.06 -21.93
CA GLY A 144 11.54 5.79 -21.44
C GLY A 144 11.58 4.76 -20.33
N ARG A 145 10.74 4.94 -19.30
CA ARG A 145 10.66 4.03 -18.15
C ARG A 145 10.25 2.64 -18.58
N GLN A 146 9.20 2.48 -19.40
CA GLN A 146 8.75 1.16 -19.84
C GLN A 146 9.78 0.45 -20.74
N LEU A 147 10.50 1.19 -21.60
CA LEU A 147 11.59 0.61 -22.39
C LEU A 147 12.72 0.10 -21.49
N LEU A 148 13.07 0.82 -20.42
CA LEU A 148 14.11 0.39 -19.48
C LEU A 148 13.68 -0.79 -18.60
N THR A 149 12.42 -0.83 -18.17
CA THR A 149 11.94 -1.85 -17.22
C THR A 149 11.46 -3.12 -17.91
N TYR A 150 10.77 -3.01 -19.05
CA TYR A 150 10.13 -4.13 -19.74
C TYR A 150 10.77 -4.46 -21.09
N GLY A 151 11.66 -3.61 -21.61
CA GLY A 151 12.20 -3.73 -22.97
C GLY A 151 11.19 -3.38 -24.07
N ARG A 152 9.97 -2.95 -23.70
CA ARG A 152 8.91 -2.55 -24.63
C ARG A 152 7.90 -1.64 -23.93
N ARG A 153 7.19 -0.83 -24.71
CA ARG A 153 6.00 -0.12 -24.21
C ARG A 153 4.79 -1.05 -24.26
N ILE A 154 4.14 -1.26 -23.12
CA ILE A 154 2.92 -2.06 -23.00
C ILE A 154 1.74 -1.23 -23.55
N PRO A 155 1.02 -1.74 -24.57
CA PRO A 155 -0.16 -1.06 -25.08
C PRO A 155 -1.26 -0.96 -24.02
N PHE A 156 -2.04 0.13 -24.02
CA PHE A 156 -3.12 0.33 -23.06
C PHE A 156 -4.15 -0.81 -23.05
N ALA A 157 -4.47 -1.37 -24.21
CA ALA A 157 -5.39 -2.51 -24.30
C ALA A 157 -4.86 -3.74 -23.55
N GLU A 158 -3.55 -4.02 -23.67
CA GLU A 158 -2.91 -5.11 -22.94
C GLU A 158 -2.87 -4.83 -21.43
N LEU A 159 -2.51 -3.60 -21.04
CA LEU A 159 -2.46 -3.20 -19.64
C LEU A 159 -3.84 -3.32 -18.98
N PHE A 160 -4.89 -2.90 -19.68
CA PHE A 160 -6.27 -2.97 -19.16
C PHE A 160 -6.74 -4.41 -19.03
N ALA A 161 -6.44 -5.26 -20.02
CA ALA A 161 -6.74 -6.69 -19.93
C ALA A 161 -6.03 -7.36 -18.74
N ARG A 162 -4.77 -7.00 -18.47
CA ARG A 162 -4.02 -7.49 -17.30
C ARG A 162 -4.63 -7.02 -15.98
N ILE A 163 -5.08 -5.77 -15.89
CA ILE A 163 -5.75 -5.24 -14.70
C ILE A 163 -7.09 -5.92 -14.49
N ASP A 164 -7.87 -6.15 -15.56
CA ASP A 164 -9.17 -6.82 -15.48
C ASP A 164 -9.07 -8.31 -15.13
N ALA A 165 -7.97 -8.96 -15.48
CA ALA A 165 -7.75 -10.35 -15.10
C ALA A 165 -7.55 -10.54 -13.58
N VAL A 166 -7.34 -9.47 -12.81
CA VAL A 166 -7.21 -9.54 -11.35
C VAL A 166 -8.61 -9.64 -10.71
N ASP A 167 -8.91 -10.80 -10.14
CA ASP A 167 -10.11 -11.09 -9.35
C ASP A 167 -9.77 -11.21 -7.84
N ALA A 168 -10.78 -11.40 -6.99
CA ALA A 168 -10.55 -11.54 -5.55
C ALA A 168 -9.70 -12.76 -5.20
N SER A 169 -9.77 -13.83 -6.01
CA SER A 169 -8.96 -15.04 -5.81
C SER A 169 -7.47 -14.76 -6.06
N THR A 170 -7.15 -14.01 -7.11
CA THR A 170 -5.80 -13.55 -7.45
C THR A 170 -5.26 -12.62 -6.38
N VAL A 171 -6.05 -11.64 -5.92
CA VAL A 171 -5.63 -10.76 -4.81
C VAL A 171 -5.30 -11.57 -3.56
N LYS A 172 -6.17 -12.53 -3.19
CA LYS A 172 -5.92 -13.40 -2.04
C LYS A 172 -4.66 -14.25 -2.22
N ARG A 173 -4.43 -14.83 -3.40
CA ARG A 173 -3.23 -15.61 -3.71
C ARG A 173 -1.97 -14.76 -3.57
N VAL A 174 -1.98 -13.55 -4.13
CA VAL A 174 -0.84 -12.62 -4.12
C VAL A 174 -0.59 -12.10 -2.70
N ALA A 175 -1.63 -11.74 -1.97
CA ALA A 175 -1.50 -11.36 -0.56
C ALA A 175 -0.93 -12.50 0.30
N ASN A 176 -1.32 -13.75 0.05
CA ASN A 176 -0.70 -14.90 0.73
C ASN A 176 0.78 -15.09 0.37
N ARG A 177 1.20 -14.75 -0.86
CA ARG A 177 2.61 -14.81 -1.28
C ARG A 177 3.47 -13.71 -0.64
N PHE A 178 2.97 -12.48 -0.57
CA PHE A 178 3.79 -11.30 -0.20
C PHE A 178 3.56 -10.77 1.22
N ILE A 179 2.44 -11.09 1.85
CA ILE A 179 2.05 -10.51 3.16
C ILE A 179 1.93 -11.59 4.24
N PHE A 180 1.29 -12.71 3.94
CA PHE A 180 1.00 -13.73 4.95
C PHE A 180 2.29 -14.33 5.52
N ASP A 181 2.43 -14.20 6.84
CA ASP A 181 3.56 -14.69 7.63
C ASP A 181 4.95 -14.25 7.09
N GLN A 182 5.00 -13.14 6.37
CA GLN A 182 6.26 -12.57 5.87
C GLN A 182 6.90 -11.65 6.91
N ASP A 183 8.22 -11.55 6.84
CA ASP A 183 8.95 -10.49 7.54
C ASP A 183 8.66 -9.13 6.90
N LEU A 184 8.69 -8.10 7.73
CA LEU A 184 8.43 -6.72 7.34
C LEU A 184 9.58 -5.83 7.81
N ALA A 185 9.68 -4.63 7.24
CA ALA A 185 10.61 -3.60 7.65
C ALA A 185 9.84 -2.39 8.19
N ILE A 186 10.32 -1.83 9.30
CA ILE A 186 9.73 -0.62 9.91
C ILE A 186 10.77 0.49 9.95
N ALA A 187 10.43 1.65 9.42
CA ALA A 187 11.20 2.88 9.60
C ALA A 187 10.29 3.93 10.22
N ALA A 188 10.68 4.48 11.38
CA ALA A 188 9.87 5.45 12.11
C ALA A 188 10.72 6.58 12.70
N MET A 189 10.17 7.80 12.71
CA MET A 189 10.78 8.97 13.35
C MET A 189 9.75 9.89 14.04
N GLY A 190 10.21 10.67 15.01
CA GLY A 190 9.39 11.61 15.81
C GLY A 190 9.01 11.03 17.18
N PRO A 191 7.89 11.48 17.79
CA PRO A 191 7.43 11.01 19.10
C PRO A 191 6.76 9.63 18.96
N ILE A 192 7.58 8.57 18.82
CA ILE A 192 7.15 7.20 18.46
C ILE A 192 7.16 6.21 19.64
N GLN A 193 7.07 6.69 20.88
CA GLN A 193 7.11 5.86 22.09
C GLN A 193 5.91 4.89 22.15
N SER A 194 4.75 5.34 21.68
CA SER A 194 3.50 4.56 21.61
C SER A 194 3.46 3.62 20.40
N LEU A 195 4.39 3.74 19.44
CA LEU A 195 4.41 2.86 18.26
C LEU A 195 4.77 1.43 18.69
N PRO A 196 3.91 0.42 18.43
CA PRO A 196 4.15 -0.96 18.86
C PRO A 196 5.46 -1.53 18.32
N ASP A 197 6.09 -2.48 19.03
CA ASP A 197 7.38 -3.06 18.67
C ASP A 197 7.33 -3.95 17.41
N TYR A 198 8.50 -4.39 16.91
CA TYR A 198 8.58 -5.27 15.75
C TYR A 198 7.73 -6.56 15.91
N ASN A 199 7.77 -7.19 17.08
CA ASN A 199 7.05 -8.44 17.33
C ASN A 199 5.54 -8.25 17.20
N TRP A 200 5.03 -7.10 17.64
CA TRP A 200 3.62 -6.75 17.51
C TRP A 200 3.17 -6.67 16.05
N PHE A 201 4.00 -6.10 15.16
CA PHE A 201 3.73 -6.05 13.71
C PHE A 201 3.86 -7.44 13.09
N ARG A 202 4.96 -8.15 13.41
CA ARG A 202 5.24 -9.49 12.87
C ARG A 202 4.17 -10.51 13.22
N ARG A 203 3.57 -10.41 14.42
CA ARG A 203 2.44 -11.24 14.85
C ARG A 203 1.15 -10.93 14.09
N ARG A 204 1.00 -9.71 13.57
CA ARG A 204 -0.23 -9.24 12.91
C ARG A 204 -0.24 -9.49 11.41
N THR A 205 0.80 -10.08 10.83
CA THR A 205 0.82 -10.52 9.42
C THR A 205 -0.05 -11.75 9.16
N TYR A 206 -0.56 -12.38 10.23
CA TYR A 206 -1.50 -13.50 10.17
C TYR A 206 -2.59 -13.37 11.25
N TRP A 207 -3.70 -14.06 11.04
CA TRP A 207 -4.85 -14.12 11.95
C TRP A 207 -4.98 -15.53 12.52
N LEU A 208 -5.18 -15.61 13.84
CA LEU A 208 -5.36 -16.89 14.56
C LEU A 208 -6.76 -17.50 14.41
N ARG A 209 -7.70 -16.78 13.80
CA ARG A 209 -9.11 -17.20 13.70
C ARG A 209 -9.38 -18.13 12.50
N TYR A 210 -8.46 -18.21 11.56
CA TYR A 210 -8.60 -18.94 10.29
C TYR A 210 -7.65 -20.12 10.22
#